data_AF-A0A6C0GCZ1-F1
#
_entry.id   AF-A0A6C0GCZ1-F1
#
_cell.length_a   1.000
_cell.length_b   1.000
_cell.length_c   1.000
_cell.angle_alpha   90.00
_cell.angle_beta   90.00
_cell.angle_gamma   90.00
#
_symmetry.space_group_name_H-M   'P 1'
#
loop_
_entity.id
_entity.type
_entity.pdbx_description
1 polymer ?
#
loop_
_entity_poly.entity_id
_entity_poly.type
_entity_poly.pdbx_seq_one_letter_code
_entity_poly.pdbx_strand_id
1 'polypeptide(L)'
;MSITESNQVWQIDIIYIPMAKGFMYLVAIIDVHSRFVVGWDISNNMDADWVLETLQVALASRGKPQIVNSDQGSQFTCKKWIDYLKEQLILISMDGKGRAIDNVYIERLWRTVKYDYVYFTPPEDGWQLYQGLKEFFERYNNKKYHQGVGRQLPVAVYYSSLASSA
;
A
#
# COMPACT_ATOMS: atom_id res chain seq x y z
N MET A 1 -3.54 6.23 19.13
CA MET A 1 -4.13 4.87 19.05
C MET A 1 -2.99 3.89 18.84
N SER A 2 -2.91 2.81 19.61
CA SER A 2 -1.97 1.73 19.35
C SER A 2 -2.51 0.83 18.24
N ILE A 3 -1.67 0.45 17.28
CA ILE A 3 -2.03 -0.48 16.20
C ILE A 3 -1.44 -1.84 16.57
N THR A 4 -2.31 -2.80 16.87
CA THR A 4 -2.00 -4.07 17.54
C THR A 4 -2.44 -5.31 16.78
N GLU A 5 -3.18 -5.16 15.68
CA GLU A 5 -3.55 -6.29 14.82
C GLU A 5 -3.60 -5.89 13.33
N SER A 6 -3.53 -6.89 12.47
CA SER A 6 -3.66 -6.72 11.02
C SER A 6 -5.08 -6.30 10.65
N ASN A 7 -5.22 -5.50 9.60
CA ASN A 7 -6.49 -4.88 9.19
C ASN A 7 -7.07 -3.89 10.20
N GLN A 8 -6.29 -3.38 11.16
CA GLN A 8 -6.70 -2.16 11.86
C GLN A 8 -6.55 -0.92 10.99
N VAL A 9 -5.35 -0.72 10.44
CA VAL A 9 -5.04 0.46 9.62
C VAL A 9 -4.28 0.03 8.38
N TRP A 10 -4.80 0.43 7.22
CA TRP A 10 -4.09 0.38 5.96
C TRP A 10 -3.65 1.79 5.57
N GLN A 11 -2.42 1.93 5.09
CA GLN A 11 -1.94 3.15 4.44
C GLN A 11 -1.94 2.97 2.93
N ILE A 12 -2.41 3.98 2.20
CA ILE A 12 -2.40 4.02 0.73
C ILE A 12 -1.81 5.32 0.24
N ASP A 13 -0.98 5.23 -0.80
CA ASP A 13 -0.29 6.37 -1.40
C ASP A 13 0.12 6.03 -2.84
N ILE A 14 0.49 7.06 -3.60
CA ILE A 14 0.89 6.97 -5.01
C ILE A 14 2.27 7.62 -5.18
N ILE A 15 3.17 6.94 -5.90
CA ILE A 15 4.44 7.53 -6.35
C ILE A 15 4.56 7.47 -7.87
N TYR A 16 5.37 8.37 -8.41
CA TYR A 16 5.85 8.26 -9.79
C TYR A 16 7.12 7.41 -9.84
N ILE A 17 7.19 6.51 -10.82
CA ILE A 17 8.36 5.71 -11.15
C ILE A 17 8.93 6.23 -12.48
N PRO A 18 10.14 6.81 -12.47
CA PRO A 18 10.77 7.27 -13.70
C PRO A 18 11.10 6.10 -14.62
N MET A 19 10.87 6.28 -15.92
CA MET A 19 11.16 5.32 -16.97
C MET A 19 12.20 5.93 -17.93
N ALA A 20 12.81 5.12 -18.80
CA ALA A 20 13.69 5.65 -19.85
C ALA A 20 12.97 6.67 -20.77
N LYS A 21 11.65 6.50 -20.96
CA LYS A 21 10.77 7.46 -21.65
C LYS A 21 9.55 7.73 -20.78
N GLY A 22 9.49 8.89 -20.14
CA GLY A 22 8.36 9.30 -19.29
C GLY A 22 8.39 8.65 -17.90
N PHE A 23 7.22 8.34 -17.37
CA PHE A 23 7.04 7.75 -16.04
C PHE A 23 5.77 6.93 -15.98
N MET A 24 5.64 6.09 -14.96
CA MET A 24 4.39 5.44 -14.57
C MET A 24 4.03 5.79 -13.12
N TYR A 25 2.75 5.68 -12.78
CA TYR A 25 2.28 5.77 -11.40
C TYR A 25 2.28 4.38 -10.77
N LEU A 26 2.63 4.31 -9.49
CA LEU A 26 2.54 3.12 -8.65
C LEU A 26 1.70 3.48 -7.44
N VAL A 27 0.59 2.77 -7.23
CA VAL A 27 -0.17 2.81 -5.97
C VAL A 27 0.19 1.58 -5.14
N ALA A 28 0.29 1.73 -3.82
CA ALA A 28 0.41 0.59 -2.92
C ALA A 28 -0.41 0.80 -1.66
N ILE A 29 -0.84 -0.30 -1.08
CA ILE A 29 -1.62 -0.37 0.15
C ILE A 29 -0.85 -1.27 1.12
N ILE A 30 -0.47 -0.72 2.26
CA ILE A 30 0.32 -1.43 3.29
C ILE A 30 -0.46 -1.54 4.59
N ASP A 31 -0.49 -2.74 5.16
CA ASP A 31 -0.99 -2.97 6.51
C ASP A 31 0.01 -2.43 7.56
N VAL A 32 -0.47 -1.55 8.43
CA VAL A 32 0.36 -0.84 9.40
C VAL A 32 0.75 -1.70 10.60
N HIS A 33 0.13 -2.85 10.84
CA HIS A 33 0.63 -3.74 11.89
C HIS A 33 1.79 -4.58 11.37
N SER A 34 1.53 -5.32 10.30
CA SER A 34 2.38 -6.41 9.78
C SER A 34 3.44 -5.96 8.79
N ARG A 35 3.34 -4.73 8.26
CA ARG A 35 4.08 -4.23 7.09
C ARG A 35 3.72 -4.94 5.78
N PHE A 36 2.73 -5.82 5.77
CA PHE A 36 2.35 -6.57 4.58
C PHE A 36 1.71 -5.64 3.54
N VAL A 37 2.18 -5.68 2.31
CA VAL A 37 1.56 -4.96 1.20
C VAL A 37 0.34 -5.76 0.74
N VAL A 38 -0.86 -5.26 1.07
CA VAL A 38 -2.14 -5.94 0.82
C VAL A 38 -2.61 -5.78 -0.63
N GLY A 39 -2.15 -4.74 -1.32
CA GLY A 39 -2.43 -4.50 -2.73
C GLY A 39 -1.50 -3.44 -3.31
N TRP A 40 -1.27 -3.51 -4.62
CA TRP A 40 -0.52 -2.51 -5.39
C TRP A 40 -0.87 -2.67 -6.86
N ASP A 41 -0.67 -1.62 -7.65
CA ASP A 41 -0.79 -1.68 -9.11
C ASP A 41 -0.02 -0.53 -9.77
N ILE A 42 0.11 -0.53 -11.10
CA ILE A 42 0.67 0.58 -11.88
C ILE A 42 -0.32 1.12 -12.91
N SER A 43 -0.21 2.41 -13.24
CA SER A 43 -0.96 3.03 -14.33
C SER A 43 -0.13 4.07 -15.08
N ASN A 44 -0.51 4.34 -16.32
CA ASN A 44 0.02 5.46 -17.12
C ASN A 44 -0.76 6.77 -16.89
N ASN A 45 -1.85 6.73 -16.12
CA ASN A 45 -2.64 7.87 -15.70
C ASN A 45 -2.85 7.85 -14.17
N MET A 46 -3.24 8.99 -13.60
CA MET A 46 -3.47 9.12 -12.15
C MET A 46 -4.96 9.20 -11.84
N ASP A 47 -5.74 8.29 -12.44
CA ASP A 47 -7.20 8.29 -12.32
C ASP A 47 -7.65 7.66 -10.99
N ALA A 48 -8.67 8.25 -10.36
CA ALA A 48 -9.22 7.76 -9.10
C ALA A 48 -9.83 6.35 -9.23
N ASP A 49 -10.27 5.97 -10.43
CA ASP A 49 -10.87 4.67 -10.72
C ASP A 49 -9.85 3.55 -10.54
N TRP A 50 -8.64 3.72 -11.06
CA TRP A 50 -7.54 2.77 -10.91
C TRP A 50 -7.12 2.57 -9.44
N VAL A 51 -7.03 3.67 -8.67
CA VAL A 51 -6.73 3.62 -7.23
C VAL A 51 -7.83 2.89 -6.47
N LEU A 52 -9.10 3.15 -6.82
CA LEU A 52 -10.24 2.50 -6.20
C LEU A 52 -10.30 1.00 -6.54
N GLU A 53 -10.06 0.62 -7.80
CA GLU A 53 -9.98 -0.77 -8.24
C GLU A 53 -8.88 -1.53 -7.48
N THR A 54 -7.72 -0.90 -7.28
CA THR A 54 -6.64 -1.49 -6.48
C THR A 54 -7.10 -1.77 -5.04
N LEU A 55 -7.80 -0.82 -4.41
CA LEU A 55 -8.39 -1.03 -3.08
C LEU A 55 -9.43 -2.15 -3.10
N GLN A 56 -10.32 -2.19 -4.09
CA GLN A 56 -11.35 -3.23 -4.21
C GLN A 56 -10.74 -4.63 -4.28
N VAL A 57 -9.68 -4.82 -5.06
CA VAL A 57 -8.94 -6.08 -5.15
C VAL A 57 -8.30 -6.45 -3.81
N ALA A 58 -7.71 -5.48 -3.11
CA ALA A 58 -7.14 -5.71 -1.77
C ALA A 58 -8.23 -6.12 -0.77
N LEU A 59 -9.37 -5.42 -0.73
CA LEU A 59 -10.49 -5.74 0.16
C LEU A 59 -11.06 -7.15 -0.09
N ALA A 60 -11.23 -7.51 -1.37
CA ALA A 60 -11.75 -8.82 -1.75
C ALA A 60 -10.83 -9.98 -1.35
N SER A 61 -9.52 -9.76 -1.38
CA SER A 61 -8.52 -10.81 -1.09
C SER A 61 -8.06 -10.86 0.36
N ARG A 62 -8.14 -9.75 1.09
CA ARG A 62 -7.52 -9.57 2.42
C ARG A 62 -8.49 -9.23 3.54
N GLY A 63 -9.77 -8.99 3.21
CA GLY A 63 -10.76 -8.49 4.16
C GLY A 63 -10.74 -6.97 4.26
N LYS A 64 -11.50 -6.41 5.20
CA LYS A 64 -11.67 -4.96 5.35
C LYS A 64 -10.81 -4.43 6.49
N PRO A 65 -10.07 -3.32 6.29
CA PRO A 65 -9.45 -2.61 7.38
C PRO A 65 -10.49 -1.81 8.18
N GLN A 66 -10.19 -1.46 9.43
CA GLN A 66 -11.01 -0.50 10.19
C GLN A 66 -10.81 0.93 9.67
N ILE A 67 -9.57 1.28 9.33
CA ILE A 67 -9.16 2.61 8.86
C ILE A 67 -8.35 2.49 7.57
N VAL A 68 -8.67 3.32 6.58
CA VAL A 68 -7.77 3.63 5.46
C VAL A 68 -7.20 5.03 5.67
N ASN A 69 -5.88 5.13 5.68
CA ASN A 69 -5.13 6.37 5.80
C ASN A 69 -4.44 6.72 4.49
N SER A 70 -4.68 7.92 3.99
CA SER A 70 -4.05 8.44 2.76
C SER A 70 -3.51 9.85 2.96
N ASP A 71 -2.86 10.39 1.93
CA ASP A 71 -2.70 11.84 1.84
C ASP A 71 -4.02 12.54 1.42
N GLN A 72 -3.95 13.86 1.22
CA GLN A 72 -5.08 14.68 0.74
C GLN A 72 -5.14 14.83 -0.79
N GLY A 73 -4.55 13.90 -1.54
CA GLY A 73 -4.59 13.86 -2.99
C GLY A 73 -6.02 13.83 -3.55
N SER A 74 -6.20 14.31 -4.78
CA SER A 74 -7.54 14.40 -5.41
C SER A 74 -8.20 13.03 -5.59
N GLN A 75 -7.40 11.97 -5.76
CA GLN A 75 -7.85 10.59 -5.86
C GLN A 75 -8.52 10.12 -4.56
N PHE A 76 -7.97 10.51 -3.41
CA PHE A 76 -8.45 10.10 -2.09
C PHE A 76 -9.50 11.06 -1.49
N THR A 77 -9.66 12.25 -2.06
CA THR A 77 -10.65 13.25 -1.62
C THR A 77 -11.87 13.32 -2.54
N CYS A 78 -11.87 12.59 -3.66
CA CYS A 78 -13.01 12.56 -4.58
C CYS A 78 -14.23 11.84 -3.98
N LYS A 79 -15.43 12.21 -4.47
CA LYS A 79 -16.70 11.64 -4.02
C LYS A 79 -16.75 10.12 -4.16
N LYS A 80 -16.27 9.58 -5.29
CA LYS A 80 -16.29 8.13 -5.57
C LYS A 80 -15.53 7.34 -4.50
N TRP A 81 -14.33 7.80 -4.13
CA TRP A 81 -13.50 7.19 -3.09
C TRP A 81 -14.16 7.25 -1.71
N ILE A 82 -14.62 8.45 -1.32
CA ILE A 82 -15.24 8.67 -0.01
C ILE A 82 -16.51 7.85 0.15
N ASP A 83 -17.37 7.83 -0.86
CA ASP A 83 -18.63 7.09 -0.82
C ASP A 83 -18.38 5.58 -0.73
N TYR A 84 -17.46 5.06 -1.54
CA TYR A 84 -17.13 3.64 -1.51
C TYR A 84 -16.60 3.20 -0.13
N LEU A 85 -15.68 3.95 0.48
CA LEU A 85 -15.18 3.62 1.82
C LEU A 85 -16.30 3.66 2.88
N LYS A 86 -17.21 4.63 2.80
CA LYS A 86 -18.39 4.70 3.69
C LYS A 86 -19.33 3.52 3.49
N GLU A 87 -19.60 3.13 2.25
CA GLU A 87 -20.40 1.94 1.91
C GLU A 87 -19.78 0.66 2.47
N GLN A 88 -18.44 0.58 2.48
CA GLN A 88 -17.73 -0.56 3.06
C GLN A 88 -17.62 -0.51 4.59
N LEU A 89 -18.12 0.55 5.24
CA LEU A 89 -18.01 0.84 6.68
C LEU A 89 -16.55 1.01 7.16
N ILE A 90 -15.70 1.57 6.30
CA ILE A 90 -14.28 1.83 6.59
C ILE A 90 -14.12 3.30 6.98
N LEU A 91 -13.43 3.56 8.09
CA LEU A 91 -13.12 4.92 8.53
C LEU A 91 -12.02 5.53 7.65
N ILE A 92 -12.21 6.79 7.29
CA ILE A 92 -11.25 7.54 6.47
C ILE A 92 -10.38 8.38 7.39
N SER A 93 -9.07 8.17 7.32
CA SER A 93 -8.06 9.05 7.89
C SER A 93 -7.26 9.69 6.76
N MET A 94 -6.87 10.94 6.94
CA MET A 94 -5.99 11.66 6.01
C MET A 94 -4.91 12.35 6.82
N ASP A 95 -3.70 12.41 6.27
CA ASP A 95 -2.59 13.14 6.87
C ASP A 95 -2.87 14.64 7.03
N GLY A 96 -2.17 15.26 7.98
CA GLY A 96 -2.34 16.66 8.36
C GLY A 96 -1.52 16.98 9.61
N LYS A 97 -1.19 18.26 9.84
CA LYS A 97 -0.39 18.68 11.00
C LYS A 97 -1.02 18.17 12.31
N GLY A 98 -0.32 17.26 13.00
CA GLY A 98 -0.68 16.76 14.33
C GLY A 98 -1.59 15.52 14.39
N ARG A 99 -1.78 14.78 13.29
CA ARG A 99 -2.63 13.56 13.29
C ARG A 99 -1.84 12.30 13.64
N ALA A 100 -2.52 11.37 14.32
CA ALA A 100 -1.96 10.20 15.01
C ALA A 100 -1.57 9.00 14.10
N ILE A 101 -1.71 9.14 12.78
CA ILE A 101 -1.38 8.10 11.79
C ILE A 101 -0.55 8.77 10.70
N ASP A 102 0.73 8.97 10.99
CA ASP A 102 1.68 9.51 10.02
C ASP A 102 1.87 8.53 8.86
N ASN A 103 2.05 9.01 7.62
CA ASN A 103 2.27 8.17 6.44
C ASN A 103 3.64 7.46 6.44
N VAL A 104 4.28 7.32 7.60
CA VAL A 104 5.66 6.86 7.76
C VAL A 104 5.86 5.43 7.25
N TYR A 105 4.86 4.55 7.33
CA TYR A 105 5.05 3.16 6.89
C TYR A 105 5.04 3.04 5.37
N ILE A 106 4.16 3.76 4.70
CA ILE A 106 4.16 3.80 3.24
C ILE A 106 5.34 4.61 2.69
N GLU A 107 5.78 5.69 3.35
CA GLU A 107 7.02 6.38 3.01
C GLU A 107 8.25 5.47 3.12
N ARG A 108 8.31 4.63 4.17
CA ARG A 108 9.37 3.62 4.31
C ARG A 108 9.29 2.54 3.24
N LEU A 109 8.07 2.15 2.83
CA LEU A 109 7.88 1.26 1.69
C LEU A 109 8.45 1.90 0.41
N TRP A 110 8.17 3.16 0.14
CA TRP A 110 8.71 3.87 -1.01
C TRP A 110 10.22 3.96 -1.03
N ARG A 111 10.84 4.22 0.13
CA ARG A 111 12.29 4.13 0.24
C ARG A 111 12.78 2.73 -0.15
N THR A 112 12.11 1.68 0.33
CA THR A 112 12.49 0.30 0.00
C THR A 112 12.32 0.00 -1.49
N VAL A 113 11.19 0.36 -2.10
CA VAL A 113 10.94 0.18 -3.55
C VAL A 113 12.01 0.89 -4.38
N LYS A 114 12.31 2.15 -4.04
CA LYS A 114 13.29 2.95 -4.79
C LYS A 114 14.69 2.36 -4.70
N TYR A 115 15.16 2.10 -3.48
CA TYR A 115 16.53 1.65 -3.25
C TYR A 115 16.75 0.18 -3.65
N ASP A 116 15.82 -0.73 -3.39
CA ASP A 116 16.07 -2.15 -3.62
C ASP A 116 15.67 -2.61 -5.04
N TYR A 117 14.97 -1.77 -5.81
CA TYR A 117 14.49 -2.13 -7.15
C TYR A 117 14.71 -1.01 -8.17
N VAL A 118 14.00 0.11 -8.06
CA VAL A 118 13.93 1.13 -9.13
C VAL A 118 15.30 1.67 -9.52
N TYR A 119 16.18 1.94 -8.56
CA TYR A 119 17.51 2.49 -8.84
C TYR A 119 18.48 1.49 -9.47
N PHE A 120 18.22 0.19 -9.33
CA PHE A 120 19.08 -0.86 -9.89
C PHE A 120 18.57 -1.43 -11.20
N THR A 121 17.26 -1.31 -11.46
CA THR A 121 16.60 -1.95 -12.60
C THR A 121 15.76 -0.91 -13.34
N PRO A 122 16.36 -0.11 -14.24
CA PRO A 122 15.60 0.81 -15.08
C PRO A 122 14.74 -0.01 -16.06
N PRO A 123 13.40 0.05 -15.96
CA PRO A 123 12.54 -0.69 -16.88
C PRO A 123 12.49 -0.01 -18.27
N GLU A 124 12.44 -0.83 -19.32
CA GLU A 124 12.31 -0.41 -20.72
C GLU A 124 10.88 0.03 -21.04
N ASP A 125 9.89 -0.69 -20.49
CA ASP A 125 8.46 -0.42 -20.68
C ASP A 125 7.64 -0.75 -19.42
N GLY A 126 6.34 -0.44 -19.47
CA GLY A 126 5.44 -0.66 -18.35
C GLY A 126 5.20 -2.13 -18.01
N TRP A 127 5.34 -3.04 -18.97
CA TRP A 127 5.18 -4.46 -18.72
C TRP A 127 6.37 -5.01 -17.93
N GLN A 128 7.59 -4.63 -18.30
CA GLN A 128 8.79 -4.99 -17.54
C GLN A 128 8.75 -4.38 -16.12
N LEU A 129 8.30 -3.12 -16.00
CA LEU A 129 8.10 -2.51 -14.68
C LEU A 129 7.13 -3.33 -13.83
N TYR A 130 5.98 -3.73 -14.40
CA TYR A 130 4.98 -4.54 -13.72
C TYR A 130 5.55 -5.89 -13.24
N GLN A 131 6.24 -6.64 -14.12
CA GLN A 131 6.81 -7.94 -13.74
C GLN A 131 7.84 -7.80 -12.62
N GLY A 132 8.74 -6.82 -12.69
CA GLY A 132 9.74 -6.63 -11.65
C GLY A 132 9.14 -6.12 -10.33
N LEU A 133 8.10 -5.28 -10.37
CA LEU A 133 7.35 -4.91 -9.16
C LEU A 133 6.62 -6.11 -8.56
N LYS A 134 6.04 -6.98 -9.38
CA LYS A 134 5.41 -8.22 -8.93
C LYS A 134 6.38 -9.11 -8.18
N GLU A 135 7.56 -9.35 -8.73
CA GLU A 135 8.61 -10.11 -8.06
C GLU A 135 9.11 -9.40 -6.79
N PHE A 136 9.25 -8.07 -6.85
CA PHE A 136 9.66 -7.26 -5.72
C PHE A 136 8.69 -7.39 -4.54
N PHE A 137 7.38 -7.17 -4.77
CA PHE A 137 6.37 -7.23 -3.71
C PHE A 137 6.16 -8.65 -3.18
N GLU A 138 6.24 -9.66 -4.05
CA GLU A 138 6.24 -11.07 -3.64
C GLU A 138 7.41 -11.36 -2.67
N ARG A 139 8.62 -10.94 -3.02
CA ARG A 139 9.79 -11.08 -2.14
C ARG A 139 9.66 -10.25 -0.87
N TYR A 140 9.16 -9.01 -0.97
CA TYR A 140 8.96 -8.11 0.16
C TYR A 140 8.04 -8.73 1.21
N ASN A 141 6.92 -9.33 0.78
CA ASN A 141 5.92 -9.91 1.66
C ASN A 141 6.31 -11.30 2.20
N ASN A 142 6.92 -12.14 1.36
CA ASN A 142 7.06 -13.58 1.64
C ASN A 142 8.50 -14.03 1.92
N LYS A 143 9.51 -13.18 1.67
CA LYS A 143 10.93 -13.59 1.74
C LYS A 143 11.85 -12.59 2.45
N LYS A 144 11.43 -11.33 2.63
CA LYS A 144 12.23 -10.30 3.30
C LYS A 144 11.80 -10.17 4.76
N TYR A 145 12.75 -10.23 5.68
CA TYR A 145 12.52 -9.97 7.10
C TYR A 145 12.52 -8.47 7.41
N HIS A 146 11.60 -8.03 8.28
CA HIS A 146 11.43 -6.61 8.61
C HIS A 146 11.69 -6.34 10.08
N GLN A 147 12.66 -5.46 10.38
CA GLN A 147 13.00 -5.09 11.75
C GLN A 147 11.82 -4.45 12.50
N GLY A 148 10.99 -3.67 11.78
CA GLY A 148 9.83 -2.98 12.36
C GLY A 148 8.69 -3.91 12.81
N VAL A 149 8.84 -5.22 12.62
CA VAL A 149 7.94 -6.28 13.11
C VAL A 149 8.76 -7.45 13.68
N GLY A 150 9.82 -7.13 14.44
CA GLY A 150 10.58 -8.14 15.18
C GLY A 150 11.44 -9.07 14.31
N ARG A 151 11.88 -8.61 13.13
CA ARG A 151 12.60 -9.43 12.12
C ARG A 151 11.80 -10.67 11.71
N GLN A 152 10.50 -10.50 11.48
CA GLN A 152 9.63 -11.53 10.93
C GLN A 152 9.27 -11.19 9.47
N LEU A 153 8.74 -12.20 8.76
CA LEU A 153 8.18 -12.01 7.42
C LEU A 153 6.81 -11.32 7.54
N PRO A 154 6.50 -10.31 6.72
CA PRO A 154 5.22 -9.59 6.80
C PRO A 154 4.03 -10.55 6.67
N VAL A 155 4.11 -11.54 5.78
CA VAL A 155 3.07 -12.56 5.61
C VAL A 155 2.80 -13.34 6.89
N ALA A 156 3.86 -13.70 7.64
CA ALA A 156 3.71 -14.47 8.86
C ALA A 156 3.00 -13.65 9.94
N VAL A 157 3.42 -12.39 10.11
CA VAL A 157 2.82 -11.45 11.07
C VAL A 157 1.36 -11.14 10.72
N TYR A 158 1.08 -10.96 9.42
CA TYR A 158 -0.24 -10.64 8.93
C TYR A 158 -1.25 -11.74 9.30
N TYR A 159 -0.95 -13.00 8.96
CA TYR A 159 -1.87 -14.11 9.24
C TYR A 159 -1.89 -14.56 10.70
N SER A 160 -0.76 -14.49 11.43
CA SER A 160 -0.75 -14.86 12.85
C SER A 160 -1.64 -13.94 13.68
N SER A 161 -1.66 -12.65 13.33
CA SER A 161 -2.50 -11.66 13.98
C SER A 161 -3.98 -11.90 13.68
N LEU A 162 -4.36 -12.17 12.42
CA LEU A 162 -5.75 -12.47 12.07
C LEU A 162 -6.28 -13.72 12.78
N ALA A 163 -5.45 -14.75 12.96
CA ALA A 163 -5.83 -15.97 13.67
C ALA A 163 -6.00 -15.77 15.18
N SER A 164 -5.44 -14.69 15.75
CA SER A 164 -5.56 -14.38 17.18
C SER A 164 -6.77 -13.50 17.50
N SER A 165 -7.39 -12.90 16.48
CA SER A 165 -8.55 -12.00 16.59
C SER A 165 -9.87 -12.66 16.16
N ALA A 166 -9.85 -13.94 15.80
CA ALA A 166 -11.01 -14.76 15.43
C ALA A 166 -11.43 -15.68 16.59
#